data_AF-D1C2Z6-F1
#
_entry.id   AF-D1C2Z6-F1
#
_cell.length_a   1.000
_cell.length_b   1.000
_cell.length_c   1.000
_cell.angle_alpha   90.00
_cell.angle_beta   90.00
_cell.angle_gamma   90.00
#
_symmetry.space_group_name_H-M   'P 1'
#
loop_
_entity.id
_entity.type
_entity.pdbx_description
1 polymer ?
#
loop_
_entity_poly.entity_id
_entity_poly.type
_entity_poly.pdbx_seq_one_letter_code
_entity_poly.pdbx_strand_id
1 'polypeptide(L)'
;MADSVPTELIEEYRQRQRELAHAVIERSLTKAPTVIAAVDVHLRGSWGVAAAVAYTYPSLEEIDHHVATGRLTFPYIPGLLSYREAPLCLKAIRGLAQEPDLILADGQGRAHPRRAGIACHLGVELGLPTIGVAKSILVGRHDPLGEERGSVAPLVADDEVVGMAVRTRTGVTPVYVSVGHLITLDEAVDWTLRTTTRYRLPEPSRRAHRLAQVTARTLPTDAP
;
A
#
# COMPACT_ATOMS: atom_id res chain seq x y z
N MET A 1 3.20 15.89 26.46
CA MET A 1 2.17 15.13 27.21
C MET A 1 1.43 14.30 26.19
N ALA A 2 1.70 13.00 26.12
CA ALA A 2 0.98 12.11 25.21
C ALA A 2 -0.37 11.82 25.88
N ASP A 3 -1.44 12.42 25.36
CA ASP A 3 -2.79 12.02 25.70
C ASP A 3 -2.91 10.52 25.44
N SER A 4 -3.15 9.74 26.50
CA SER A 4 -3.48 8.33 26.36
C SER A 4 -4.78 8.27 25.57
N VAL A 5 -4.71 7.83 24.32
CA VAL A 5 -5.88 7.61 23.48
C VAL A 5 -6.86 6.72 24.25
N PRO A 6 -8.12 7.15 24.46
CA PRO A 6 -9.08 6.37 25.23
C PRO A 6 -9.21 4.95 24.67
N THR A 7 -9.19 3.94 25.54
CA THR A 7 -9.27 2.52 25.13
C THR A 7 -10.54 2.23 24.32
N GLU A 8 -11.65 2.88 24.65
CA GLU A 8 -12.92 2.81 23.92
C GLU A 8 -12.76 3.26 22.46
N LEU A 9 -12.05 4.37 22.24
CA LEU A 9 -11.76 4.88 20.89
C LEU A 9 -10.89 3.90 20.11
N ILE A 10 -9.89 3.29 20.76
CA ILE A 10 -9.05 2.26 20.12
C ILE A 10 -9.89 1.07 19.67
N GLU A 11 -10.83 0.61 20.51
CA GLU A 11 -11.69 -0.53 20.16
C GLU A 11 -12.69 -0.18 19.06
N GLU A 12 -13.21 1.05 19.04
CA GLU A 12 -14.03 1.57 17.94
C GLU A 12 -13.29 1.49 16.59
N TYR A 13 -12.04 1.96 16.53
CA TYR A 13 -11.24 1.88 15.29
C TYR A 13 -10.88 0.44 14.90
N ARG A 14 -10.67 -0.45 15.87
CA ARG A 14 -10.48 -1.88 15.59
C ARG A 14 -11.74 -2.51 15.02
N GLN A 15 -12.90 -2.11 15.53
CA GLN A 15 -14.18 -2.57 15.03
C GLN A 15 -14.42 -2.10 13.59
N ARG A 16 -14.17 -0.81 13.30
CA ARG A 16 -14.19 -0.29 11.93
C ARG A 16 -13.20 -1.00 11.01
N GLN A 17 -12.04 -1.40 11.51
CA GLN A 17 -11.07 -2.15 10.72
C GLN A 17 -11.55 -3.57 10.39
N ARG A 18 -12.31 -4.21 11.30
CA ARG A 18 -12.97 -5.50 11.03
C ARG A 18 -14.07 -5.34 9.98
N GLU A 19 -14.90 -4.31 10.10
CA GLU A 19 -15.92 -3.98 9.09
C GLU A 19 -15.29 -3.71 7.72
N LEU A 20 -14.19 -2.96 7.69
CA LEU A 20 -13.40 -2.75 6.49
C LEU A 20 -12.91 -4.07 5.87
N ALA A 21 -12.44 -5.01 6.69
CA ALA A 21 -12.02 -6.32 6.21
C ALA A 21 -13.15 -7.10 5.52
N HIS A 22 -14.37 -7.00 6.06
CA HIS A 22 -15.57 -7.61 5.45
C HIS A 22 -15.98 -6.94 4.14
N ALA A 23 -15.68 -5.65 3.97
CA ALA A 23 -15.93 -4.92 2.73
C ALA A 23 -14.91 -5.23 1.61
N VAL A 24 -13.79 -5.88 1.94
CA VAL A 24 -12.79 -6.28 0.94
C VAL A 24 -13.31 -7.43 0.09
N ILE A 25 -13.54 -7.13 -1.19
CA ILE A 25 -13.92 -8.11 -2.21
C ILE A 25 -12.66 -8.58 -2.95
N GLU A 26 -12.45 -9.89 -2.98
CA GLU A 26 -11.46 -10.54 -3.83
C GLU A 26 -12.16 -11.11 -5.06
N ARG A 27 -11.81 -10.62 -6.25
CA ARG A 27 -12.38 -11.04 -7.53
C ARG A 27 -11.45 -10.66 -8.68
N SER A 28 -11.61 -11.29 -9.84
CA SER A 28 -10.84 -10.93 -11.03
C SER A 28 -11.14 -9.52 -11.52
N LEU A 29 -10.12 -8.87 -12.09
CA LEU A 29 -10.28 -7.57 -12.74
C LEU A 29 -11.24 -7.68 -13.93
N THR A 30 -12.12 -6.71 -14.08
CA THR A 30 -13.13 -6.70 -15.16
C THR A 30 -12.54 -6.24 -16.51
N LYS A 31 -11.41 -5.54 -16.47
CA LYS A 31 -10.65 -5.06 -17.64
C LYS A 31 -9.17 -4.97 -17.26
N ALA A 32 -8.28 -5.04 -18.24
CA ALA A 32 -6.86 -4.82 -18.01
C ALA A 32 -6.59 -3.32 -17.71
N PRO A 33 -5.90 -2.99 -16.60
CA PRO A 33 -5.44 -1.64 -16.31
C PRO A 33 -4.65 -1.00 -17.45
N THR A 34 -5.01 0.24 -17.77
CA THR A 34 -4.32 1.12 -18.70
C THR A 34 -3.63 2.27 -17.98
N VAL A 35 -4.19 2.69 -16.84
CA VAL A 35 -3.60 3.65 -15.91
C VAL A 35 -3.37 2.97 -14.57
N ILE A 36 -2.12 2.95 -14.13
CA ILE A 36 -1.70 2.34 -12.87
C ILE A 36 -1.11 3.43 -11.99
N ALA A 37 -1.68 3.63 -10.81
CA ALA A 37 -1.12 4.53 -9.82
C ALA A 37 -0.36 3.76 -8.74
N ALA A 38 0.62 4.41 -8.14
CA ALA A 38 1.13 3.98 -6.84
C ALA A 38 1.12 5.12 -5.85
N VAL A 39 1.00 4.78 -4.57
CA VAL A 39 0.99 5.73 -3.47
C VAL A 39 1.96 5.28 -2.38
N ASP A 40 2.73 6.22 -1.86
CA ASP A 40 3.57 6.05 -0.67
C ASP A 40 3.43 7.26 0.24
N VAL A 41 3.68 7.06 1.53
CA VAL A 41 3.66 8.10 2.55
C VAL A 41 4.98 8.14 3.31
N HIS A 42 5.52 9.35 3.47
CA HIS A 42 6.70 9.59 4.28
C HIS A 42 6.34 10.49 5.45
N LEU A 43 6.72 10.07 6.66
CA LEU A 43 6.46 10.83 7.89
C LEU A 43 7.69 11.62 8.30
N ARG A 44 7.48 12.86 8.77
CA ARG A 44 8.52 13.70 9.37
C ARG A 44 7.94 14.41 10.59
N GLY A 45 8.24 13.88 11.78
CA GLY A 45 7.66 14.37 13.03
C GLY A 45 6.13 14.23 13.04
N SER A 46 5.44 15.32 13.35
CA SER A 46 3.98 15.45 13.32
C SER A 46 3.38 15.61 11.91
N TRP A 47 4.20 15.59 10.86
CA TRP A 47 3.76 15.78 9.48
C TRP A 47 3.89 14.51 8.63
N GLY A 48 3.03 14.41 7.61
CA GLY A 48 3.10 13.40 6.57
C GLY A 48 3.12 14.02 5.17
N VAL A 49 3.78 13.34 4.24
CA VAL A 49 3.73 13.58 2.80
C VAL A 49 3.27 12.29 2.12
N ALA A 50 2.08 12.30 1.52
CA ALA A 50 1.67 11.26 0.61
C ALA A 50 1.92 11.69 -0.84
N ALA A 51 2.51 10.82 -1.64
CA ALA A 51 2.72 11.04 -3.06
C ALA A 51 2.03 9.95 -3.85
N ALA A 52 1.14 10.33 -4.76
CA ALA A 52 0.52 9.45 -5.75
C ALA A 52 1.13 9.73 -7.13
N VAL A 53 1.47 8.69 -7.87
CA VAL A 53 2.07 8.81 -9.20
C VAL A 53 1.39 7.85 -10.15
N ALA A 54 0.90 8.36 -11.28
CA ALA A 54 0.18 7.60 -12.31
C ALA A 54 1.07 7.30 -13.51
N TYR A 55 0.97 6.07 -13.99
CA TYR A 55 1.71 5.54 -15.12
C TYR A 55 0.77 4.92 -16.15
N THR A 56 1.11 5.02 -17.43
CA THR A 56 0.46 4.24 -18.49
C THR A 56 0.96 2.79 -18.50
N TYR A 57 0.11 1.88 -18.96
CA TYR A 57 0.49 0.50 -19.27
C TYR A 57 0.07 0.17 -20.72
N PRO A 58 0.92 -0.51 -21.53
CA PRO A 58 2.16 -1.19 -21.16
C PRO A 58 3.44 -0.33 -21.20
N SER A 59 3.39 0.94 -21.61
CA SER A 59 4.62 1.75 -21.81
C SER A 59 5.37 2.07 -20.51
N LEU A 60 4.69 2.04 -19.35
CA LEU A 60 5.24 2.42 -18.05
C LEU A 60 5.87 3.82 -18.08
N GLU A 61 5.16 4.77 -18.69
CA GLU A 61 5.52 6.18 -18.70
C GLU A 61 4.73 6.93 -17.62
N GLU A 62 5.41 7.76 -16.82
CA GLU A 62 4.76 8.64 -15.85
C GLU A 62 3.93 9.68 -16.60
N ILE A 63 2.63 9.72 -16.33
CA ILE A 63 1.69 10.68 -16.96
C ILE A 63 1.22 11.77 -16.00
N ASP A 64 1.28 11.52 -14.69
CA ASP A 64 0.86 12.47 -13.68
C ASP A 64 1.42 12.12 -12.29
N HIS A 65 1.50 13.12 -11.42
CA HIS A 65 1.71 12.91 -9.99
C HIS A 65 1.07 14.01 -9.15
N HIS A 66 0.65 13.65 -7.96
CA HIS A 66 0.12 14.60 -6.99
C HIS A 66 0.66 14.33 -5.59
N VAL A 67 0.94 15.40 -4.84
CA VAL A 67 1.52 15.32 -3.49
C VAL A 67 0.59 16.01 -2.51
N ALA A 68 0.21 15.29 -1.46
CA ALA A 68 -0.57 15.80 -0.35
C ALA A 68 0.31 15.88 0.90
N THR A 69 0.38 17.06 1.51
CA THR A 69 1.04 17.28 2.80
C THR A 69 0.01 17.64 3.87
N GLY A 70 0.29 17.26 5.12
CA GLY A 70 -0.56 17.62 6.24
C GLY A 70 -0.03 17.13 7.57
N ARG A 71 -0.59 17.68 8.65
CA ARG A 71 -0.34 17.20 10.01
C ARG A 71 -1.09 15.90 10.27
N LEU A 72 -0.43 14.99 10.97
CA LEU A 72 -0.99 13.70 11.39
C LEU A 72 -1.81 13.94 12.65
N THR A 73 -3.14 13.92 12.52
CA THR A 73 -4.07 14.10 13.64
C THR A 73 -4.34 12.81 14.40
N PHE A 74 -4.07 11.66 13.76
CA PHE A 74 -4.21 10.35 14.39
C PHE A 74 -2.88 9.93 15.05
N PRO A 75 -2.91 9.46 16.31
CA PRO A 75 -1.71 9.01 17.03
C PRO A 75 -1.17 7.70 16.48
N TYR A 76 0.09 7.38 16.78
CA TYR A 76 0.66 6.09 16.40
C TYR A 76 0.08 4.97 17.28
N ILE A 77 -0.73 4.10 16.68
CA ILE A 77 -1.27 2.91 17.34
C ILE A 77 -0.95 1.69 16.47
N PRO A 78 -0.17 0.70 16.97
CA PRO A 78 0.15 -0.50 16.22
C PRO A 78 -1.11 -1.21 15.68
N GLY A 79 -1.10 -1.50 14.37
CA GLY A 79 -2.22 -2.12 13.67
C GLY A 79 -3.34 -1.17 13.22
N LEU A 80 -3.28 0.13 13.54
CA LEU A 80 -4.23 1.16 13.07
C LEU A 80 -3.55 2.24 12.22
N LEU A 81 -2.37 1.93 11.65
CA LEU A 81 -1.59 2.86 10.85
C LEU A 81 -2.37 3.43 9.66
N SER A 82 -3.27 2.63 9.07
CA SER A 82 -4.09 3.07 7.95
C SER A 82 -4.95 4.28 8.29
N TYR A 83 -5.48 4.42 9.52
CA TYR A 83 -6.24 5.62 9.92
C TYR A 83 -5.39 6.87 10.02
N ARG A 84 -4.07 6.71 10.26
CA ARG A 84 -3.12 7.82 10.32
C ARG A 84 -2.71 8.31 8.94
N GLU A 85 -2.60 7.41 7.98
CA GLU A 85 -1.97 7.70 6.69
C GLU A 85 -2.97 7.74 5.52
N ALA A 86 -4.04 6.95 5.56
CA ALA A 86 -5.03 6.88 4.49
C ALA A 86 -5.63 8.24 4.12
N PRO A 87 -5.97 9.16 5.05
CA PRO A 87 -6.50 10.47 4.67
C PRO A 87 -5.56 11.26 3.73
N LEU A 88 -4.25 11.19 3.96
CA LEU A 88 -3.27 11.83 3.09
C LEU A 88 -3.12 11.09 1.76
N CYS A 89 -3.08 9.75 1.79
CA CYS A 89 -3.02 8.94 0.57
C CYS A 89 -4.24 9.19 -0.33
N LEU A 90 -5.45 9.24 0.22
CA LEU A 90 -6.68 9.56 -0.51
C LEU A 90 -6.61 10.95 -1.13
N LYS A 91 -6.12 11.96 -0.39
CA LYS A 91 -5.92 13.30 -0.93
C LYS A 91 -4.88 13.32 -2.07
N ALA A 92 -3.83 12.51 -1.97
CA ALA A 92 -2.84 12.38 -3.03
C ALA A 92 -3.46 11.74 -4.28
N ILE A 93 -4.17 10.60 -4.13
CA ILE A 93 -4.80 9.87 -5.24
C ILE A 93 -5.89 10.68 -5.91
N ARG A 94 -6.80 11.31 -5.14
CA ARG A 94 -7.89 12.15 -5.67
C ARG A 94 -7.39 13.43 -6.35
N GLY A 95 -6.13 13.80 -6.15
CA GLY A 95 -5.51 14.94 -6.83
C GLY A 95 -4.88 14.59 -8.17
N LEU A 96 -4.85 13.32 -8.57
CA LEU A 96 -4.45 12.93 -9.92
C LEU A 96 -5.50 13.41 -10.94
N ALA A 97 -5.04 13.86 -12.10
CA ALA A 97 -5.88 14.33 -13.20
C ALA A 97 -6.70 13.22 -13.86
N GLN A 98 -6.21 11.97 -13.79
CA GLN A 98 -6.89 10.78 -14.30
C GLN A 98 -7.09 9.77 -13.18
N GLU A 99 -8.30 9.21 -13.10
CA GLU A 99 -8.58 8.12 -12.18
C GLU A 99 -7.83 6.85 -12.58
N PRO A 100 -7.05 6.22 -11.68
CA PRO A 100 -6.32 5.00 -12.00
C PRO A 100 -7.25 3.79 -12.06
N ASP A 101 -6.95 2.85 -12.96
CA ASP A 101 -7.62 1.55 -13.04
C ASP A 101 -7.15 0.58 -11.94
N LEU A 102 -5.94 0.80 -11.40
CA LEU A 102 -5.29 -0.03 -10.39
C LEU A 102 -4.34 0.80 -9.52
N ILE A 103 -4.34 0.58 -8.21
CA ILE A 103 -3.45 1.28 -7.27
C ILE A 103 -2.52 0.30 -6.55
N LEU A 104 -1.22 0.59 -6.55
CA LEU A 104 -0.22 -0.08 -5.72
C LEU A 104 0.10 0.78 -4.49
N ALA A 105 -0.31 0.34 -3.31
CA ALA A 105 0.01 1.02 -2.06
C ALA A 105 1.29 0.44 -1.45
N ASP A 106 2.22 1.31 -1.04
CA ASP A 106 3.40 0.93 -0.24
C ASP A 106 2.93 0.56 1.18
N GLY A 107 2.66 -0.71 1.39
CA GLY A 107 2.06 -1.21 2.62
C GLY A 107 1.29 -2.50 2.40
N GLN A 108 0.63 -2.96 3.46
CA GLN A 108 -0.12 -4.22 3.42
C GLN A 108 -1.58 -4.01 2.97
N GLY A 109 -2.15 -5.03 2.35
CA GLY A 109 -3.58 -5.26 2.20
C GLY A 109 -4.07 -6.29 3.22
N ARG A 110 -4.53 -7.46 2.76
CA ARG A 110 -4.99 -8.57 3.61
C ARG A 110 -3.90 -9.17 4.52
N ALA A 111 -2.62 -8.98 4.21
CA ALA A 111 -1.49 -9.36 5.07
C ALA A 111 -1.35 -8.44 6.30
N HIS A 112 -2.38 -8.44 7.14
CA HIS A 112 -2.55 -7.58 8.31
C HIS A 112 -3.20 -8.38 9.46
N PRO A 113 -2.95 -8.06 10.75
CA PRO A 113 -3.55 -8.77 11.89
C PRO A 113 -5.08 -8.84 11.88
N ARG A 114 -5.74 -7.91 11.17
CA ARG A 114 -7.20 -7.86 11.01
C ARG A 114 -7.66 -7.98 9.56
N ARG A 115 -6.79 -8.49 8.68
CA ARG A 115 -7.04 -8.62 7.23
C ARG A 115 -7.41 -7.32 6.49
N ALA A 116 -7.11 -6.17 7.08
CA ALA A 116 -7.40 -4.85 6.54
C ALA A 116 -6.25 -3.85 6.78
N GLY A 117 -5.22 -3.93 5.96
CA GLY A 117 -4.14 -2.95 5.88
C GLY A 117 -4.52 -1.69 5.09
N ILE A 118 -3.54 -0.83 4.82
CA ILE A 118 -3.75 0.44 4.11
C ILE A 118 -4.26 0.23 2.67
N ALA A 119 -3.80 -0.80 1.95
CA ALA A 119 -4.27 -1.06 0.60
C ALA A 119 -5.77 -1.41 0.57
N CYS A 120 -6.25 -2.17 1.55
CA CYS A 120 -7.67 -2.47 1.73
C CYS A 120 -8.47 -1.21 2.03
N HIS A 121 -7.98 -0.37 2.96
CA HIS A 121 -8.62 0.88 3.33
C HIS A 121 -8.80 1.78 2.12
N LEU A 122 -7.73 2.02 1.36
CA LEU A 122 -7.78 2.85 0.16
C LEU A 122 -8.71 2.27 -0.89
N GLY A 123 -8.67 0.95 -1.12
CA GLY A 123 -9.48 0.33 -2.16
C GLY A 123 -10.97 0.38 -1.87
N VAL A 124 -11.39 0.05 -0.65
CA VAL A 124 -12.80 0.12 -0.25
C VAL A 124 -13.33 1.56 -0.30
N GLU A 125 -12.55 2.52 0.20
CA GLU A 125 -12.94 3.94 0.22
C GLU A 125 -13.01 4.56 -1.19
N LEU A 126 -12.17 4.10 -2.12
CA LEU A 126 -12.16 4.59 -3.51
C LEU A 126 -13.10 3.78 -4.41
N GLY A 127 -13.50 2.57 -4.01
CA GLY A 127 -14.19 1.62 -4.89
C GLY A 127 -13.33 1.13 -6.06
N LEU A 128 -12.00 1.15 -5.90
CA LEU A 128 -11.02 0.84 -6.95
C LEU A 128 -10.20 -0.42 -6.64
N PRO A 129 -9.68 -1.11 -7.67
CA PRO A 129 -8.72 -2.19 -7.48
C PRO A 129 -7.44 -1.72 -6.80
N THR A 130 -7.02 -2.41 -5.74
CA THR A 130 -5.80 -2.06 -4.99
C THR A 130 -4.99 -3.27 -4.58
N ILE A 131 -3.67 -3.08 -4.58
CA ILE A 131 -2.66 -4.07 -4.18
C ILE A 131 -1.81 -3.46 -3.07
N GLY A 132 -1.57 -4.21 -2.00
CA GLY A 132 -0.52 -3.90 -1.04
C GLY A 132 0.81 -4.47 -1.51
N VAL A 133 1.83 -3.62 -1.67
CA VAL A 133 3.21 -4.02 -2.00
C VAL A 133 4.14 -3.55 -0.88
N ALA A 134 4.41 -4.45 0.06
CA ALA A 134 5.22 -4.14 1.24
C ALA A 134 6.68 -4.58 1.11
N LYS A 135 7.56 -3.86 1.82
CA LYS A 135 9.01 -4.11 1.87
C LYS A 135 9.43 -5.11 2.94
N SER A 136 8.53 -5.41 3.89
CA SER A 136 8.73 -6.33 5.02
C SER A 136 7.44 -7.05 5.35
N ILE A 137 7.54 -8.17 6.07
CA ILE A 137 6.40 -8.90 6.61
C ILE A 137 5.85 -8.14 7.81
N LEU A 138 4.53 -7.91 7.83
CA LEU A 138 3.83 -7.44 9.04
C LEU A 138 3.28 -8.62 9.86
N VAL A 139 2.70 -9.61 9.19
CA VAL A 139 2.18 -10.86 9.77
C VAL A 139 2.44 -12.04 8.85
N GLY A 140 2.47 -13.22 9.46
CA GLY A 140 2.64 -14.48 8.77
C GLY A 140 4.09 -14.86 8.51
N ARG A 141 4.26 -15.97 7.82
CA ARG A 141 5.54 -16.56 7.39
C ARG A 141 5.36 -17.24 6.05
N HIS A 142 6.44 -17.41 5.32
CA HIS A 142 6.44 -18.17 4.07
C HIS A 142 7.59 -19.18 4.11
N ASP A 143 7.42 -20.29 3.38
CA ASP A 143 8.48 -21.27 3.14
C ASP A 143 9.59 -20.67 2.26
N PRO A 144 10.76 -21.34 2.12
CA PRO A 144 11.86 -20.83 1.30
C PRO A 144 11.41 -20.38 -0.09
N LEU A 145 11.76 -19.14 -0.44
CA LEU A 145 11.43 -18.52 -1.72
C LEU A 145 12.58 -18.71 -2.71
N GLY A 146 12.28 -19.22 -3.91
CA GLY A 146 13.25 -19.34 -5.00
C GLY A 146 13.99 -18.03 -5.32
N GLU A 147 15.21 -18.14 -5.82
CA GLU A 147 16.06 -16.98 -6.09
C GLU A 147 15.69 -16.22 -7.36
N GLU A 148 15.05 -16.88 -8.32
CA GLU A 148 14.76 -16.32 -9.64
C GLU A 148 13.59 -15.34 -9.65
N ARG A 149 13.67 -14.30 -10.48
CA ARG A 149 12.55 -13.37 -10.70
C ARG A 149 11.29 -14.14 -11.09
N GLY A 150 10.18 -13.83 -10.44
CA GLY A 150 8.90 -14.50 -10.62
C GLY A 150 8.68 -15.68 -9.66
N SER A 151 9.70 -16.08 -8.89
CA SER A 151 9.49 -17.02 -7.78
C SER A 151 8.50 -16.44 -6.78
N VAL A 152 7.62 -17.29 -6.27
CA VAL A 152 6.60 -16.94 -5.29
C VAL A 152 6.52 -17.97 -4.16
N ALA A 153 6.14 -17.54 -2.97
CA ALA A 153 5.87 -18.41 -1.82
C ALA A 153 4.67 -17.86 -1.03
N PRO A 154 3.64 -18.67 -0.73
CA PRO A 154 2.47 -18.21 0.02
C PRO A 154 2.88 -17.62 1.37
N LEU A 155 2.35 -16.44 1.68
CA LEU A 155 2.50 -15.82 3.00
C LEU A 155 1.31 -16.26 3.86
N VAL A 156 1.57 -17.10 4.86
CA VAL A 156 0.55 -17.74 5.70
C VAL A 156 0.52 -17.11 7.09
N ALA A 157 -0.66 -16.68 7.54
CA ALA A 157 -0.91 -16.21 8.90
C ALA A 157 -2.21 -16.85 9.41
N ASP A 158 -2.20 -17.38 10.64
CA ASP A 158 -3.37 -18.05 11.24
C ASP A 158 -3.94 -19.17 10.34
N ASP A 159 -3.05 -19.96 9.73
CA ASP A 159 -3.36 -21.04 8.77
C ASP A 159 -4.08 -20.60 7.48
N GLU A 160 -4.12 -19.29 7.21
CA GLU A 160 -4.68 -18.70 5.99
C GLU A 160 -3.59 -18.07 5.11
N VAL A 161 -3.73 -18.19 3.79
CA VAL A 161 -2.91 -17.42 2.85
C VAL A 161 -3.40 -15.98 2.85
N VAL A 162 -2.57 -15.06 3.36
CA VAL A 162 -2.89 -13.63 3.47
C VAL A 162 -2.18 -12.78 2.42
N GLY A 163 -1.26 -13.37 1.67
CA GLY A 163 -0.49 -12.72 0.63
C GLY A 163 0.53 -13.66 -0.01
N MET A 164 1.51 -13.08 -0.70
CA MET A 164 2.56 -13.79 -1.40
C MET A 164 3.89 -13.09 -1.18
N ALA A 165 4.94 -13.85 -0.83
CA ALA A 165 6.31 -13.37 -0.99
C ALA A 165 6.70 -13.49 -2.45
N VAL A 166 7.14 -12.39 -3.07
CA VAL A 166 7.37 -12.31 -4.52
C VAL A 166 8.80 -11.86 -4.81
N ARG A 167 9.53 -12.68 -5.56
CA ARG A 167 10.87 -12.34 -6.07
C ARG A 167 10.74 -11.46 -7.30
N THR A 168 10.76 -10.14 -7.13
CA THR A 168 10.68 -9.20 -8.27
C THR A 168 12.01 -9.04 -9.03
N ARG A 169 13.13 -9.42 -8.40
CA ARG A 169 14.49 -9.37 -8.97
C ARG A 169 15.29 -10.58 -8.48
N THR A 170 15.99 -11.25 -9.39
CA THR A 170 16.82 -12.41 -9.05
C THR A 170 17.86 -12.05 -7.99
N GLY A 171 17.96 -12.86 -6.95
CA GLY A 171 18.94 -12.69 -5.85
C GLY A 171 18.69 -11.48 -4.92
N VAL A 172 17.59 -10.74 -5.09
CA VAL A 172 17.27 -9.57 -4.24
C VAL A 172 16.15 -9.93 -3.27
N THR A 173 16.15 -9.31 -2.09
CA THR A 173 15.07 -9.49 -1.09
C THR A 173 13.68 -9.29 -1.71
N PRO A 174 12.71 -10.16 -1.39
CA PRO A 174 11.40 -10.13 -2.03
C PRO A 174 10.57 -8.93 -1.59
N VAL A 175 9.48 -8.66 -2.29
CA VAL A 175 8.37 -7.83 -1.80
C VAL A 175 7.25 -8.74 -1.31
N TYR A 176 6.38 -8.22 -0.47
CA TYR A 176 5.24 -8.95 0.07
C TYR A 176 3.96 -8.36 -0.50
N VAL A 177 3.31 -9.13 -1.37
CA VAL A 177 2.12 -8.72 -2.12
C VAL A 177 0.89 -9.24 -1.40
N SER A 178 -0.12 -8.41 -1.23
CA SER A 178 -1.41 -8.85 -0.68
C SER A 178 -2.56 -8.11 -1.35
N VAL A 179 -3.71 -8.79 -1.42
CA VAL A 179 -4.95 -8.23 -1.95
C VAL A 179 -5.33 -6.99 -1.13
N GLY A 180 -5.59 -5.88 -1.81
CA GLY A 180 -6.20 -4.70 -1.22
C GLY A 180 -7.72 -4.74 -1.40
N HIS A 181 -8.21 -4.61 -2.63
CA HIS A 181 -9.62 -4.61 -2.99
C HIS A 181 -9.80 -4.92 -4.48
N LEU A 182 -10.90 -5.57 -4.87
CA LEU A 182 -11.35 -5.83 -6.25
C LEU A 182 -10.28 -6.45 -7.18
N ILE A 183 -9.42 -7.29 -6.62
CA ILE A 183 -8.38 -8.01 -7.36
C ILE A 183 -8.13 -9.36 -6.68
N THR A 184 -7.78 -10.39 -7.44
CA THR A 184 -7.32 -11.68 -6.88
C THR A 184 -5.86 -11.60 -6.43
N LEU A 185 -5.43 -12.50 -5.52
CA LEU A 185 -4.03 -12.56 -5.12
C LEU A 185 -3.09 -12.84 -6.32
N ASP A 186 -3.49 -13.72 -7.24
CA ASP A 186 -2.67 -14.08 -8.40
C ASP A 186 -2.48 -12.89 -9.35
N GLU A 187 -3.57 -12.15 -9.65
CA GLU A 187 -3.47 -10.91 -10.44
C GLU A 187 -2.66 -9.83 -9.71
N ALA A 188 -2.77 -9.73 -8.39
CA ALA A 188 -1.98 -8.78 -7.61
C ALA A 188 -0.47 -9.06 -7.76
N VAL A 189 -0.07 -10.34 -7.76
CA VAL A 189 1.30 -10.78 -8.00
C VAL A 189 1.73 -10.47 -9.44
N ASP A 190 0.91 -10.83 -10.42
CA ASP A 190 1.19 -10.60 -11.84
C ASP A 190 1.37 -9.10 -12.14
N TRP A 191 0.45 -8.25 -11.69
CA TRP A 191 0.56 -6.79 -11.87
C TRP A 191 1.75 -6.18 -11.13
N THR A 192 2.11 -6.70 -9.95
CA THR A 192 3.34 -6.30 -9.26
C THR A 192 4.57 -6.64 -10.12
N LEU A 193 4.64 -7.83 -10.71
CA LEU A 193 5.75 -8.25 -11.56
C LEU A 193 5.80 -7.46 -12.88
N ARG A 194 4.67 -7.23 -13.55
CA ARG A 194 4.54 -6.48 -14.80
C ARG A 194 4.98 -5.02 -14.68
N THR A 195 4.75 -4.42 -13.53
CA THR A 195 5.13 -3.02 -13.24
C THR A 195 6.54 -2.92 -12.66
N THR A 196 7.25 -4.03 -12.46
CA THR A 196 8.63 -4.03 -11.97
C THR A 196 9.62 -4.19 -13.13
N THR A 197 10.52 -3.23 -13.26
CA THR A 197 11.53 -3.16 -14.33
C THR A 197 12.93 -3.57 -13.82
N ARG A 198 13.83 -2.59 -13.65
CA ARG A 198 15.23 -2.80 -13.23
C ARG A 198 15.41 -2.87 -11.71
N TYR A 199 14.43 -2.44 -10.93
CA TYR A 199 14.51 -2.31 -9.47
C TYR A 199 13.70 -3.36 -8.73
N ARG A 200 13.90 -3.46 -7.40
CA ARG A 200 13.12 -4.35 -6.52
C ARG A 200 11.64 -3.97 -6.44
N LEU A 201 11.34 -2.67 -6.41
CA LEU A 201 9.97 -2.17 -6.30
C LEU A 201 9.38 -1.95 -7.71
N PRO A 202 8.05 -2.07 -7.86
CA PRO A 202 7.35 -1.54 -9.03
C PRO A 202 7.78 -0.11 -9.34
N GLU A 203 7.89 0.21 -10.62
CA GLU A 203 8.38 1.52 -11.08
C GLU A 203 7.51 2.68 -10.53
N PRO A 204 6.16 2.59 -10.55
CA PRO A 204 5.31 3.60 -9.92
C PRO A 204 5.56 3.75 -8.41
N SER A 205 5.65 2.63 -7.67
CA SER A 205 5.87 2.64 -6.21
C SER A 205 7.23 3.24 -5.86
N ARG A 206 8.27 2.92 -6.63
CA ARG A 206 9.61 3.50 -6.48
C ARG A 206 9.60 5.01 -6.68
N ARG A 207 8.83 5.51 -7.66
CA ARG A 207 8.71 6.93 -7.97
C ARG A 207 7.94 7.68 -6.88
N ALA A 208 6.80 7.12 -6.44
CA ALA A 208 6.03 7.64 -5.31
C ALA A 208 6.89 7.74 -4.04
N HIS A 209 7.63 6.69 -3.71
CA HIS A 209 8.54 6.68 -2.56
C HIS A 209 9.59 7.79 -2.60
N ARG A 210 10.25 7.98 -3.75
CA ARG A 210 11.23 9.04 -3.93
C ARG A 210 10.60 10.42 -3.81
N LEU A 211 9.42 10.61 -4.41
CA LEU A 211 8.72 11.89 -4.39
C LEU A 211 8.30 12.27 -2.96
N ALA A 212 7.71 11.32 -2.21
CA ALA A 212 7.36 11.52 -0.81
C ALA A 212 8.59 11.85 0.06
N GLN A 213 9.68 11.10 -0.09
CA GLN A 213 10.93 11.35 0.64
C GLN A 213 11.55 12.71 0.34
N VAL A 214 11.62 13.12 -0.93
CA VAL A 214 12.22 14.39 -1.32
C VAL A 214 11.37 15.55 -0.81
N THR A 215 10.05 15.49 -0.97
CA THR A 215 9.16 16.55 -0.49
C THR A 215 9.12 16.63 1.03
N ALA A 216 9.24 15.51 1.75
CA ALA A 216 9.31 15.54 3.21
C ALA A 216 10.50 16.37 3.73
N ARG A 217 11.58 16.52 2.94
CA ARG A 217 12.73 17.37 3.29
C ARG A 217 12.39 18.87 3.37
N THR A 218 11.31 19.30 2.73
CA THR A 218 10.86 20.70 2.78
C THR A 218 9.92 20.98 3.97
N LEU A 219 9.44 19.95 4.65
CA LEU A 219 8.57 20.11 5.82
C LEU A 219 9.38 20.49 7.07
N PRO A 220 8.77 21.23 8.02
CA PRO A 220 9.40 21.50 9.30
C PRO A 220 9.63 20.18 10.06
N THR A 221 10.74 20.10 10.80
CA THR A 221 10.87 19.14 11.90
C THR A 221 10.16 19.70 13.12
N ASP A 222 9.57 18.82 13.92
CA ASP A 222 9.15 19.24 15.26
C ASP A 222 10.39 19.81 15.97
N ALA A 223 10.22 20.93 16.68
CA ALA A 223 11.30 21.50 17.49
C ALA A 223 11.75 20.46 18.53
N PRO A 224 13.05 20.41 18.87
CA PRO A 224 13.56 19.49 19.89
C PRO A 224 12.90 19.69 21.25
#